data_AF-A0A2V8BMD4-F1
#
_entry.id   AF-A0A2V8BMD4-F1
#
_cell.length_a   1.000
_cell.length_b   1.000
_cell.length_c   1.000
_cell.angle_alpha   90.00
_cell.angle_beta   90.00
_cell.angle_gamma   90.00
#
_symmetry.space_group_name_H-M   'P 1'
#
loop_
_entity.id
_entity.type
_entity.pdbx_description
1 polymer ?
#
loop_
_entity_poly.entity_id
_entity_poly.type
_entity_poly.pdbx_seq_one_letter_code
_entity_poly.pdbx_strand_id
1 'polypeptide(L)'
;MAASSRRIARASSRARAERVPAELERQFTRFTQLVGSAPTHADSHHDVHYDPRVLPHVLAWCGRIGVPVRGHSRARHFSKFYGQWGGETHLEQIGVESLLRMFDTEVRAGVTELNCHPGYVEPGFPSSYAAEREEELRTLCDDRVHQAIHEKEICLIGFRDLAGLATGISVAEEAR
;
A
#
# COMPACT_ATOMS: atom_id res chain seq x y z
N MET A 1 -24.22 -7.54 -32.94
CA MET A 1 -23.93 -8.40 -31.76
C MET A 1 -23.05 -7.72 -30.68
N ALA A 2 -22.97 -6.39 -30.57
CA ALA A 2 -22.10 -5.72 -29.58
C ALA A 2 -22.79 -5.32 -28.25
N ALA A 3 -24.13 -5.39 -28.17
CA ALA A 3 -24.90 -4.99 -26.98
C ALA A 3 -25.00 -6.09 -25.89
N SER A 4 -24.83 -7.36 -26.27
CA SER A 4 -25.00 -8.52 -25.37
C SER A 4 -23.80 -8.73 -24.44
N SER A 5 -22.58 -8.66 -24.96
CA SER A 5 -21.35 -8.88 -24.18
C SER A 5 -21.10 -7.81 -23.09
N ARG A 6 -21.55 -6.57 -23.30
CA ARG A 6 -21.46 -5.50 -22.28
C ARG A 6 -22.42 -5.72 -21.12
N ARG A 7 -23.59 -6.34 -21.35
CA ARG A 7 -24.56 -6.66 -20.28
C ARG A 7 -24.07 -7.82 -19.41
N ILE A 8 -23.48 -8.85 -20.00
CA ILE A 8 -22.94 -10.01 -19.27
C ILE A 8 -21.71 -9.63 -18.42
N ALA A 9 -20.78 -8.84 -18.97
CA ALA A 9 -19.63 -8.32 -18.21
C ALA A 9 -20.05 -7.38 -17.06
N ARG A 10 -21.09 -6.55 -17.27
CA ARG A 10 -21.65 -5.68 -16.21
C ARG A 10 -22.39 -6.49 -15.13
N ALA A 11 -23.15 -7.51 -15.49
CA ALA A 11 -23.80 -8.39 -14.52
C ALA A 11 -22.80 -9.19 -13.67
N SER A 12 -21.74 -9.73 -14.31
CA SER A 12 -20.65 -10.43 -13.62
C SER A 12 -19.89 -9.52 -12.65
N SER A 13 -19.58 -8.29 -13.05
CA SER A 13 -18.92 -7.32 -12.16
C SER A 13 -19.79 -6.83 -11.01
N ARG A 14 -21.11 -6.67 -11.22
CA ARG A 14 -22.05 -6.35 -10.15
C ARG A 14 -22.21 -7.50 -9.15
N ALA A 15 -22.36 -8.73 -9.63
CA ALA A 15 -22.42 -9.92 -8.78
C ALA A 15 -21.10 -10.20 -8.04
N ARG A 16 -19.98 -9.63 -8.51
CA ARG A 16 -18.68 -9.66 -7.81
C ARG A 16 -18.59 -8.56 -6.74
N ALA A 17 -19.11 -7.37 -7.02
CA ALA A 17 -19.21 -6.27 -6.05
C ALA A 17 -20.13 -6.62 -4.86
N GLU A 18 -21.27 -7.28 -5.12
CA GLU A 18 -22.21 -7.71 -4.07
C GLU A 18 -21.60 -8.75 -3.10
N ARG A 19 -20.51 -9.43 -3.50
CA ARG A 19 -19.78 -10.37 -2.63
C ARG A 19 -18.69 -9.71 -1.79
N VAL A 20 -18.35 -8.45 -2.05
CA VAL A 20 -17.26 -7.74 -1.36
C VAL A 20 -17.46 -7.72 0.16
N PRO A 21 -18.63 -7.34 0.72
CA PRO A 21 -18.79 -7.31 2.17
C PRO A 21 -18.57 -8.68 2.84
N ALA A 22 -19.08 -9.75 2.22
CA ALA A 22 -18.91 -11.10 2.75
C ALA A 22 -17.46 -11.59 2.63
N GLU A 23 -16.73 -11.18 1.59
CA GLU A 23 -15.30 -11.50 1.45
C GLU A 23 -14.43 -10.71 2.43
N LEU A 24 -14.74 -9.43 2.66
CA LEU A 24 -14.04 -8.61 3.66
C LEU A 24 -14.15 -9.25 5.05
N GLU A 25 -15.34 -9.69 5.44
CA GLU A 25 -15.54 -10.36 6.73
C GLU A 25 -14.76 -11.68 6.82
N ARG A 26 -14.73 -12.47 5.73
CA ARG A 26 -13.96 -13.72 5.68
C ARG A 26 -12.47 -13.48 5.82
N GLN A 27 -11.91 -12.53 5.08
CA GLN A 27 -10.48 -12.20 5.14
C GLN A 27 -10.11 -11.62 6.50
N PHE A 28 -10.94 -10.73 7.05
CA PHE A 28 -10.74 -10.18 8.39
C PHE A 28 -10.75 -11.27 9.46
N THR A 29 -11.75 -12.16 9.44
CA THR A 29 -11.83 -13.31 10.36
C THR A 29 -10.60 -14.20 10.23
N ARG A 30 -10.16 -14.48 9.00
CA ARG A 30 -8.96 -15.30 8.78
C ARG A 30 -7.70 -14.61 9.29
N PHE A 31 -7.56 -13.31 9.05
CA PHE A 31 -6.44 -12.51 9.53
C PHE A 31 -6.37 -12.55 11.06
N THR A 32 -7.47 -12.28 11.75
CA THR A 32 -7.49 -12.25 13.23
C THR A 32 -7.20 -13.61 13.83
N GLN A 33 -7.66 -14.71 13.21
CA GLN A 33 -7.32 -16.07 13.64
C GLN A 33 -5.81 -16.39 13.50
N LEU A 34 -5.17 -15.89 12.43
CA LEU A 34 -3.76 -16.17 12.17
C LEU A 34 -2.82 -15.27 12.97
N VAL A 35 -3.17 -13.99 13.08
CA VAL A 35 -2.32 -12.94 13.67
C VAL A 35 -2.63 -12.73 15.16
N GLY A 36 -3.82 -13.13 15.62
CA GLY A 36 -4.25 -12.98 17.02
C GLY A 36 -4.64 -11.54 17.41
N SER A 37 -4.69 -10.61 16.45
CA SER A 37 -5.09 -9.21 16.69
C SER A 37 -5.79 -8.59 15.47
N ALA A 38 -6.42 -7.43 15.67
CA ALA A 38 -7.03 -6.66 14.58
C ALA A 38 -5.94 -6.04 13.67
N PRO A 39 -6.22 -5.85 12.36
CA PRO A 39 -5.32 -5.16 11.46
C PRO A 39 -5.19 -3.68 11.85
N THR A 40 -4.09 -3.06 11.47
CA THR A 40 -3.81 -1.65 11.79
C THR A 40 -4.28 -0.70 10.71
N HIS A 41 -4.50 -1.22 9.51
CA HIS A 41 -4.98 -0.54 8.32
C HIS A 41 -5.46 -1.61 7.33
N ALA A 42 -6.08 -1.18 6.23
CA ALA A 42 -6.45 -2.04 5.13
C ALA A 42 -5.89 -1.51 3.80
N ASP A 43 -5.51 -2.45 2.94
CA ASP A 43 -5.25 -2.23 1.53
C ASP A 43 -5.77 -3.42 0.71
N SER A 44 -5.33 -3.56 -0.53
CA SER A 44 -5.68 -4.73 -1.33
C SER A 44 -4.61 -5.04 -2.37
N HIS A 45 -4.39 -6.32 -2.62
CA HIS A 45 -3.60 -6.76 -3.76
C HIS A 45 -4.12 -6.18 -5.08
N HIS A 46 -3.21 -5.74 -5.96
CA HIS A 46 -3.51 -5.07 -7.23
C HIS A 46 -4.40 -3.83 -7.09
N ASP A 47 -4.40 -3.17 -5.93
CA ASP A 47 -5.07 -1.89 -5.74
C ASP A 47 -6.59 -1.93 -6.05
N VAL A 48 -7.21 -3.12 -5.99
CA VAL A 48 -8.62 -3.35 -6.31
C VAL A 48 -9.58 -2.54 -5.43
N HIS A 49 -9.15 -2.11 -4.24
CA HIS A 49 -9.93 -1.24 -3.37
C HIS A 49 -10.19 0.15 -3.98
N TYR A 50 -9.40 0.61 -4.96
CA TYR A 50 -9.67 1.86 -5.68
C TYR A 50 -10.79 1.74 -6.72
N ASP A 51 -11.24 0.53 -7.08
CA ASP A 51 -12.38 0.36 -7.98
C ASP A 51 -13.63 1.03 -7.35
N PRO A 52 -14.31 1.98 -8.04
CA PRO A 52 -15.48 2.67 -7.50
C PRO A 52 -16.64 1.74 -7.08
N ARG A 53 -16.65 0.49 -7.55
CA ARG A 53 -17.63 -0.54 -7.17
C ARG A 53 -17.24 -1.28 -5.89
N VAL A 54 -15.98 -1.25 -5.51
CA VAL A 54 -15.41 -1.94 -4.34
C VAL A 54 -15.19 -0.95 -3.19
N LEU A 55 -14.66 0.23 -3.51
CA LEU A 55 -14.24 1.25 -2.55
C LEU A 55 -15.31 1.58 -1.48
N PRO A 56 -16.60 1.81 -1.81
CA PRO A 56 -17.59 2.16 -0.80
C PRO A 56 -17.78 1.05 0.25
N HIS A 57 -17.68 -0.22 -0.16
CA HIS A 57 -17.76 -1.35 0.76
C HIS A 57 -16.54 -1.43 1.67
N VAL A 58 -15.34 -1.20 1.14
CA VAL A 58 -14.08 -1.20 1.91
C VAL A 58 -14.08 -0.06 2.93
N LEU A 59 -14.44 1.16 2.52
CA LEU A 59 -14.50 2.32 3.43
C LEU A 59 -15.54 2.14 4.52
N ALA A 60 -16.75 1.68 4.18
CA ALA A 60 -17.79 1.42 5.16
C ALA A 60 -17.38 0.34 6.16
N TRP A 61 -16.71 -0.72 5.69
CA TRP A 61 -16.22 -1.79 6.54
C TRP A 61 -15.10 -1.33 7.48
N CYS A 62 -14.06 -0.69 6.93
CA CYS A 62 -12.91 -0.22 7.69
C CYS A 62 -13.30 0.87 8.69
N GLY A 63 -14.26 1.73 8.34
CA GLY A 63 -14.85 2.70 9.27
C GLY A 63 -15.53 2.05 10.47
N ARG A 64 -16.18 0.89 10.30
CA ARG A 64 -16.81 0.14 11.40
C ARG A 64 -15.79 -0.48 12.37
N ILE A 65 -14.67 -0.97 11.85
CA ILE A 65 -13.61 -1.57 12.67
C ILE A 65 -12.54 -0.56 13.11
N GLY A 66 -12.67 0.71 12.71
CA GLY A 66 -11.81 1.81 13.14
C GLY A 66 -10.41 1.80 12.54
N VAL A 67 -10.22 1.25 11.34
CA VAL A 67 -8.90 1.20 10.68
C VAL A 67 -8.85 2.10 9.43
N PRO A 68 -7.72 2.78 9.17
CA PRO A 68 -7.52 3.55 7.95
C PRO A 68 -7.38 2.65 6.72
N VAL A 69 -7.66 3.22 5.54
CA VAL A 69 -7.47 2.55 4.24
C VAL A 69 -6.35 3.27 3.48
N ARG A 70 -5.44 2.50 2.85
CA ARG A 70 -4.38 3.00 1.95
C ARG A 70 -4.95 4.03 0.98
N GLY A 71 -4.29 5.18 0.85
CA GLY A 71 -4.72 6.29 -0.03
C GLY A 71 -6.07 6.96 0.31
N HIS A 72 -6.75 6.53 1.37
CA HIS A 72 -7.96 7.13 1.92
C HIS A 72 -7.77 7.47 3.41
N SER A 73 -6.55 7.87 3.76
CA SER A 73 -6.15 8.26 5.11
C SER A 73 -5.25 9.51 5.05
N ARG A 74 -4.66 9.91 6.19
CA ARG A 74 -3.67 11.00 6.22
C ARG A 74 -2.36 10.63 5.50
N ALA A 75 -2.10 9.34 5.31
CA ALA A 75 -0.96 8.88 4.55
C ALA A 75 -1.23 8.98 3.04
N ARG A 76 -0.39 9.73 2.34
CA ARG A 76 -0.39 9.81 0.88
C ARG A 76 0.24 8.54 0.32
N HIS A 77 -0.54 7.76 -0.41
CA HIS A 77 -0.03 6.58 -1.10
C HIS A 77 0.94 6.99 -2.24
N PHE A 78 2.13 6.39 -2.25
CA PHE A 78 3.14 6.52 -3.28
C PHE A 78 3.50 5.13 -3.84
N SER A 79 3.06 4.87 -5.07
CA SER A 79 3.12 3.54 -5.69
C SER A 79 4.23 3.35 -6.74
N LYS A 80 5.13 4.33 -6.89
CA LYS A 80 6.10 4.35 -8.01
C LYS A 80 7.42 3.64 -7.71
N PHE A 81 7.62 3.14 -6.50
CA PHE A 81 8.70 2.20 -6.21
C PHE A 81 8.27 0.81 -6.68
N TYR A 82 8.26 0.63 -8.01
CA TYR A 82 7.76 -0.57 -8.67
C TYR A 82 8.55 -0.79 -9.97
N GLY A 83 9.08 -2.00 -10.12
CA GLY A 83 10.04 -2.37 -11.15
C GLY A 83 9.43 -2.96 -12.41
N GLN A 84 8.12 -2.80 -12.65
CA GLN A 84 7.49 -3.27 -13.90
C GLN A 84 6.58 -2.23 -14.52
N TRP A 85 6.72 -2.00 -15.82
CA TRP A 85 5.74 -1.29 -16.64
C TRP A 85 5.89 -1.73 -18.09
N GLY A 86 4.85 -1.54 -18.90
CA GLY A 86 4.90 -1.93 -20.32
C GLY A 86 5.07 -3.44 -20.57
N GLY A 87 4.97 -4.28 -19.54
CA GLY A 87 5.26 -5.72 -19.63
C GLY A 87 6.74 -6.07 -19.47
N GLU A 88 7.57 -5.11 -19.10
CA GLU A 88 9.02 -5.25 -18.94
C GLU A 88 9.46 -5.05 -17.49
N THR A 89 10.59 -5.66 -17.13
CA THR A 89 11.26 -5.52 -15.83
C THR A 89 12.29 -4.40 -15.90
N HIS A 90 12.31 -3.57 -14.86
CA HIS A 90 13.11 -2.35 -14.74
C HIS A 90 13.69 -2.24 -13.33
N LEU A 91 14.75 -3.01 -13.06
CA LEU A 91 15.38 -3.08 -11.75
C LEU A 91 16.01 -1.73 -11.34
N GLU A 92 16.43 -0.92 -12.31
CA GLU A 92 16.97 0.42 -12.06
C GLU A 92 15.97 1.34 -11.35
N GLN A 93 14.66 1.12 -11.55
CA GLN A 93 13.62 1.92 -10.92
C GLN A 93 13.47 1.63 -9.43
N ILE A 94 13.83 0.41 -9.00
CA ILE A 94 13.77 -0.08 -7.62
C ILE A 94 15.16 -0.21 -6.98
N GLY A 95 16.19 0.31 -7.64
CA GLY A 95 17.55 0.40 -7.12
C GLY A 95 17.74 1.56 -6.13
N VAL A 96 18.85 1.51 -5.40
CA VAL A 96 19.22 2.50 -4.36
C VAL A 96 19.18 3.94 -4.86
N GLU A 97 19.84 4.25 -5.98
CA GLU A 97 19.87 5.62 -6.52
C GLU A 97 18.47 6.14 -6.86
N SER A 98 17.57 5.25 -7.26
CA SER A 98 16.18 5.59 -7.54
C SER A 98 15.40 5.88 -6.27
N LEU A 99 15.56 5.06 -5.24
CA LEU A 99 14.91 5.27 -3.94
C LEU A 99 15.39 6.56 -3.27
N LEU A 100 16.70 6.85 -3.31
CA LEU A 100 17.27 8.09 -2.77
C LEU A 100 16.66 9.33 -3.46
N ARG A 101 16.55 9.30 -4.80
CA ARG A 101 15.86 10.37 -5.54
C ARG A 101 14.39 10.47 -5.17
N MET A 102 13.69 9.35 -4.95
CA MET A 102 12.29 9.36 -4.50
C MET A 102 12.14 10.01 -3.12
N PHE A 103 13.07 9.79 -2.20
CA PHE A 103 13.07 10.50 -0.92
C PHE A 103 13.11 12.01 -1.13
N ASP A 104 13.94 12.50 -2.05
CA ASP A 104 14.05 13.93 -2.35
C ASP A 104 12.81 14.53 -3.02
N THR A 105 12.13 13.76 -3.90
CA THR A 105 11.05 14.32 -4.73
C THR A 105 9.63 14.03 -4.23
N GLU A 106 9.46 12.97 -3.43
CA GLU A 106 8.16 12.39 -3.10
C GLU A 106 7.87 12.34 -1.61
N VAL A 107 8.88 12.33 -0.75
CA VAL A 107 8.67 12.51 0.69
C VAL A 107 8.51 14.01 0.96
N ARG A 108 7.33 14.39 1.43
CA ARG A 108 6.92 15.78 1.68
C ARG A 108 6.42 15.89 3.11
N ALA A 109 6.13 17.12 3.54
CA ALA A 109 5.46 17.36 4.82
C ALA A 109 4.19 16.50 4.95
N GLY A 110 4.03 15.86 6.11
CA GLY A 110 2.97 14.89 6.37
C GLY A 110 3.48 13.45 6.32
N VAL A 111 2.61 12.52 5.94
CA VAL A 111 2.93 11.09 5.87
C VAL A 111 2.86 10.62 4.42
N THR A 112 3.95 10.04 3.92
CA THR A 112 3.98 9.32 2.64
C THR A 112 4.10 7.83 2.91
N GLU A 113 3.19 7.05 2.33
CA GLU A 113 3.26 5.59 2.32
C GLU A 113 3.93 5.14 1.02
N LEU A 114 5.17 4.68 1.11
CA LEU A 114 5.87 4.01 0.00
C LEU A 114 5.51 2.52 0.03
N ASN A 115 4.88 2.02 -1.03
CA ASN A 115 4.61 0.59 -1.17
C ASN A 115 5.85 -0.16 -1.69
N CYS A 116 6.00 -1.42 -1.31
CA CYS A 116 7.07 -2.29 -1.77
C CYS A 116 6.64 -3.77 -1.65
N HIS A 117 7.43 -4.66 -2.24
CA HIS A 117 7.22 -6.10 -2.34
C HIS A 117 8.48 -6.92 -2.01
N PRO A 118 9.30 -6.55 -0.99
CA PRO A 118 10.56 -7.22 -0.72
C PRO A 118 10.35 -8.68 -0.32
N GLY A 119 11.26 -9.55 -0.74
CA GLY A 119 11.29 -10.94 -0.29
C GLY A 119 12.18 -11.83 -1.14
N TYR A 120 12.57 -12.97 -0.56
CA TYR A 120 13.27 -14.03 -1.28
C TYR A 120 12.31 -14.83 -2.14
N VAL A 121 12.76 -15.22 -3.34
CA VAL A 121 11.96 -16.02 -4.27
C VAL A 121 12.39 -17.46 -4.23
N GLU A 122 11.50 -18.33 -3.76
CA GLU A 122 11.72 -19.77 -3.80
C GLU A 122 11.45 -20.33 -5.21
N PRO A 123 12.12 -21.44 -5.60
CA PRO A 123 11.82 -22.13 -6.85
C PRO A 123 10.34 -22.48 -6.98
N GLY A 124 9.73 -22.10 -8.11
CA GLY A 124 8.31 -22.37 -8.38
C GLY A 124 7.33 -21.34 -7.80
N PHE A 125 7.83 -20.23 -7.23
CA PHE A 125 6.98 -19.13 -6.77
C PHE A 125 6.14 -18.55 -7.94
N PRO A 126 4.79 -18.60 -7.86
CA PRO A 126 3.93 -18.28 -9.00
C PRO A 126 3.65 -16.78 -9.07
N SER A 127 4.66 -15.97 -9.39
CA SER A 127 4.51 -14.53 -9.58
C SER A 127 5.29 -14.04 -10.80
N SER A 128 4.70 -13.10 -11.53
CA SER A 128 5.40 -12.36 -12.58
C SER A 128 6.37 -11.33 -12.01
N TYR A 129 6.22 -10.93 -10.74
CA TYR A 129 7.06 -9.96 -10.04
C TYR A 129 7.94 -10.73 -9.05
N ALA A 130 9.06 -11.24 -9.56
CA ALA A 130 9.92 -12.21 -8.88
C ALA A 130 11.30 -11.61 -8.63
N ALA A 131 12.11 -11.44 -9.68
CA ALA A 131 13.46 -10.87 -9.57
C ALA A 131 13.45 -9.48 -8.89
N GLU A 132 12.38 -8.71 -9.11
CA GLU A 132 12.17 -7.41 -8.52
C GLU A 132 12.07 -7.46 -6.97
N ARG A 133 11.58 -8.54 -6.39
CA ARG A 133 11.41 -8.66 -4.92
C ARG A 133 12.73 -8.72 -4.18
N GLU A 134 13.69 -9.44 -4.74
CA GLU A 134 15.03 -9.56 -4.17
C GLU A 134 15.83 -8.26 -4.37
N GLU A 135 15.64 -7.59 -5.50
CA GLU A 135 16.20 -6.27 -5.75
C GLU A 135 15.63 -5.22 -4.77
N GLU A 136 14.32 -5.19 -4.57
CA GLU A 136 13.69 -4.31 -3.58
C GLU A 136 14.21 -4.59 -2.17
N LEU A 137 14.31 -5.87 -1.77
CA LEU A 137 14.86 -6.25 -0.48
C LEU A 137 16.30 -5.76 -0.31
N ARG A 138 17.14 -5.97 -1.32
CA ARG A 138 18.54 -5.50 -1.32
C ARG A 138 18.62 -3.98 -1.21
N THR A 139 17.80 -3.25 -1.96
CA THR A 139 17.76 -1.78 -1.93
C THR A 139 17.30 -1.26 -0.58
N LEU A 140 16.21 -1.80 -0.02
CA LEU A 140 15.65 -1.34 1.27
C LEU A 140 16.58 -1.63 2.46
N CYS A 141 17.47 -2.62 2.32
CA CYS A 141 18.48 -2.97 3.32
C CYS A 141 19.87 -2.38 3.05
N ASP A 142 20.06 -1.54 2.02
CA ASP A 142 21.36 -0.92 1.73
C ASP A 142 21.66 0.19 2.76
N ASP A 143 22.87 0.20 3.32
CA ASP A 143 23.30 1.17 4.33
C ASP A 143 23.14 2.62 3.87
N ARG A 144 23.27 2.90 2.56
CA ARG A 144 23.09 4.24 2.01
C ARG A 144 21.64 4.71 2.11
N VAL A 145 20.67 3.80 2.00
CA VAL A 145 19.25 4.10 2.19
C VAL A 145 18.98 4.41 3.65
N HIS A 146 19.53 3.61 4.57
CA HIS A 146 19.43 3.87 6.01
C HIS A 146 20.04 5.21 6.41
N GLN A 147 21.25 5.51 5.90
CA GLN A 147 21.92 6.78 6.14
C GLN A 147 21.10 7.96 5.61
N ALA A 148 20.54 7.85 4.41
CA ALA A 148 19.71 8.89 3.81
C ALA A 148 18.41 9.14 4.59
N ILE A 149 17.78 8.09 5.15
CA ILE A 149 16.60 8.24 6.03
C ILE A 149 16.98 9.10 7.25
N HIS A 150 18.13 8.83 7.87
CA HIS A 150 18.61 9.60 9.01
C HIS A 150 18.98 11.05 8.63
N GLU A 151 19.77 11.26 7.58
CA GLU A 151 20.22 12.59 7.13
C GLU A 151 19.06 13.50 6.69
N LYS A 152 18.00 12.91 6.13
CA LYS A 152 16.80 13.64 5.70
C LYS A 152 15.75 13.78 6.81
N GLU A 153 16.07 13.32 8.03
CA GLU A 153 15.16 13.34 9.18
C GLU A 153 13.81 12.67 8.89
N ILE A 154 13.82 11.61 8.06
CA ILE A 154 12.63 10.84 7.72
C ILE A 154 12.31 9.92 8.90
N CYS A 155 11.15 10.13 9.52
CA CYS A 155 10.65 9.24 10.56
C CYS A 155 9.91 8.05 9.95
N LEU A 156 10.46 6.84 10.12
CA LEU A 156 9.77 5.60 9.77
C LEU A 156 8.70 5.30 10.83
N ILE A 157 7.45 5.18 10.39
CA ILE A 157 6.29 4.91 11.24
C ILE A 157 5.45 3.78 10.67
N GLY A 158 4.60 3.19 11.52
CA GLY A 158 3.55 2.28 11.10
C GLY A 158 2.17 2.97 11.07
N PHE A 159 1.18 2.30 10.47
CA PHE A 159 -0.21 2.78 10.49
C PHE A 159 -0.82 2.93 11.89
N ARG A 160 -0.27 2.24 12.90
CA ARG A 160 -0.66 2.40 14.31
C ARG A 160 -0.41 3.82 14.83
N ASP A 161 0.61 4.50 14.28
CA ASP A 161 1.08 5.79 14.76
C ASP A 161 0.28 6.97 14.17
N LEU A 162 -0.48 6.74 13.08
CA LEU A 162 -1.23 7.79 12.39
C LEU A 162 -2.22 8.53 13.29
N ALA A 163 -2.83 7.83 14.25
CA ALA A 163 -3.76 8.45 15.20
C ALA A 163 -3.04 9.43 16.16
N GLY A 164 -1.81 9.09 16.58
CA GLY A 164 -1.00 9.92 17.48
C GLY A 164 -0.36 11.13 16.77
N LEU A 165 -0.14 11.06 15.46
CA LEU A 165 0.35 12.21 14.69
C LEU A 165 -0.69 13.32 14.52
N ALA A 166 -1.98 13.00 14.70
CA ALA A 166 -3.04 14.00 14.64
C ALA A 166 -3.05 14.94 15.86
N THR A 167 -2.49 14.51 17.00
CA THR A 167 -2.51 15.25 18.27
C THR A 167 -1.23 16.04 18.53
N GLY A 168 -0.17 15.86 17.75
CA GLY A 168 1.16 16.44 17.99
C GLY A 168 1.51 17.74 17.27
N ILE A 169 0.60 18.34 16.47
CA ILE A 169 0.91 19.55 15.68
C ILE A 169 0.69 20.86 16.47
N SER A 170 0.14 20.87 17.69
CA SER A 170 -0.24 22.12 18.37
C SER A 170 0.72 22.68 19.45
N VAL A 171 1.99 22.28 19.54
CA VAL A 171 2.88 22.76 20.65
C VAL A 171 4.19 23.40 20.20
N ALA A 172 4.35 23.77 18.92
CA ALA A 172 5.59 24.38 18.43
C ALA A 172 5.52 25.88 18.05
N GLU A 173 4.40 26.58 18.30
CA GLU A 173 4.26 28.00 17.93
C GLU A 173 4.27 29.01 19.09
N GLU A 174 4.45 28.60 20.35
CA GLU A 174 4.48 29.53 21.50
C GLU A 174 5.86 29.79 22.12
N ALA A 175 6.95 29.50 21.42
CA ALA A 175 8.30 29.87 21.86
C ALA A 175 9.01 30.74 20.82
N ARG A 176 8.59 32.01 20.73
CA ARG A 176 9.43 33.13 20.24
C ARG A 176 9.27 34.34 21.15
#